data_AF-A0A7W0JPA3-F1
#
_entry.id   AF-A0A7W0JPA3-F1
#
_cell.length_a   1.000
_cell.length_b   1.000
_cell.length_c   1.000
_cell.angle_alpha   90.00
_cell.angle_beta   90.00
_cell.angle_gamma   90.00
#
_symmetry.space_group_name_H-M   'P 1'
#
loop_
_entity.id
_entity.type
_entity.pdbx_description
1 polymer ?
#
loop_
_entity_poly.entity_id
_entity_poly.type
_entity_poly.pdbx_seq_one_letter_code
_entity_poly.pdbx_strand_id
1 'polypeptide(L)'
;MPEPPEKLRQGPLREQAWRGPLRSERTAALLGLGVAITFGICFVTGVLSHVAQNPPSWLTWPARPVGLYRVTQGLHVITGFAAIPLLLAKLWTVYPKLFEWPPLRSLAHAAGRLGLLILVGAGLFQLVTGVLNVARWYTPMPFFFTVAHYWTAWIIVGAILIHVGSKLSVIRRGLARGQQQPAVDPARGGLTRRGFLTTVAATSGVLALTTAGQTVPGLSRFAVLAQRDPGVGSQGLPVNKSAVSAGVEDSATDPTYRLVLEGPRPSELSLAQLRSMSGTTVSLPITCVEGWSASATWTGIRV
;
A
#
# COMPACT_ATOMS: atom_id res chain seq x y z
N MET A 1 -17.24 -35.85 -11.75
CA MET A 1 -18.02 -34.59 -11.75
C MET A 1 -18.67 -34.45 -13.12
N PRO A 2 -19.87 -33.84 -13.23
CA PRO A 2 -20.51 -33.66 -14.53
C PRO A 2 -19.66 -32.75 -15.41
N GLU A 3 -19.51 -33.12 -16.68
CA GLU A 3 -18.83 -32.29 -17.66
C GLU A 3 -19.70 -31.06 -18.01
N PRO A 4 -19.10 -29.93 -18.45
CA PRO A 4 -19.87 -28.82 -18.97
C PRO A 4 -20.76 -29.28 -20.13
N PRO A 5 -21.95 -28.67 -20.33
CA PRO A 5 -22.71 -28.82 -21.56
C PRO A 5 -21.81 -28.60 -22.79
N GLU A 6 -22.00 -29.37 -23.86
CA GLU A 6 -21.13 -29.35 -25.05
C GLU A 6 -20.98 -27.93 -25.65
N LYS A 7 -22.07 -27.15 -25.68
CA LYS A 7 -22.10 -25.75 -26.12
C LYS A 7 -21.17 -24.84 -25.29
N LEU A 8 -20.90 -25.20 -24.04
CA LEU A 8 -20.02 -24.47 -23.13
C LEU A 8 -18.58 -24.98 -23.17
N ARG A 9 -18.24 -26.07 -23.87
CA ARG A 9 -16.86 -26.62 -23.95
C ARG A 9 -15.95 -25.87 -24.94
N GLN A 10 -16.33 -24.66 -25.31
CA GLN A 10 -15.56 -23.79 -26.18
C GLN A 10 -14.85 -22.69 -25.36
N GLY A 11 -13.74 -22.16 -25.88
CA GLY A 11 -12.99 -21.08 -25.23
C GLY A 11 -12.44 -21.46 -23.85
N PRO A 12 -12.72 -20.67 -22.78
CA PRO A 12 -12.11 -20.84 -21.45
C PRO A 12 -12.46 -22.15 -20.74
N LEU A 13 -13.46 -22.88 -21.22
CA LEU A 13 -13.94 -24.15 -20.65
C LEU A 13 -13.47 -25.37 -21.45
N ARG A 14 -12.65 -25.18 -22.50
CA ARG A 14 -12.06 -26.27 -23.28
C ARG A 14 -11.07 -27.07 -22.44
N GLU A 15 -11.03 -28.38 -22.68
CA GLU A 15 -10.04 -29.26 -22.08
C GLU A 15 -8.60 -28.78 -22.41
N GLN A 16 -7.78 -28.60 -21.38
CA GLN A 16 -6.41 -28.09 -21.46
C GLN A 16 -6.20 -26.59 -21.76
N ALA A 17 -7.26 -25.76 -21.84
CA ALA A 17 -7.13 -24.32 -22.14
C ALA A 17 -6.13 -23.56 -21.24
N TRP A 18 -5.89 -24.05 -20.02
CA TRP A 18 -5.10 -23.35 -19.00
C TRP A 18 -3.93 -24.16 -18.42
N ARG A 19 -3.52 -25.26 -19.07
CA ARG A 19 -2.41 -26.09 -18.58
C ARG A 19 -1.06 -25.41 -18.86
N GLY A 20 -0.30 -25.10 -17.81
CA GLY A 20 1.06 -24.57 -17.96
C GLY A 20 1.80 -24.39 -16.64
N PRO A 21 3.15 -24.37 -16.67
CA PRO A 21 3.99 -24.28 -15.46
C PRO A 21 3.79 -22.99 -14.67
N LEU A 22 3.31 -21.93 -15.34
CA LEU A 22 3.00 -20.62 -14.74
C LEU A 22 1.72 -20.65 -13.90
N ARG A 23 0.80 -21.58 -14.15
CA ARG A 23 -0.50 -21.71 -13.45
C ARG A 23 -0.51 -22.81 -12.39
N SER A 24 0.67 -23.20 -11.91
CA SER A 24 0.86 -24.28 -10.92
C SER A 24 0.59 -23.83 -9.47
N GLU A 25 0.31 -24.79 -8.56
CA GLU A 25 0.18 -24.55 -7.11
C GLU A 25 1.41 -23.79 -6.57
N ARG A 26 2.63 -24.16 -7.02
CA ARG A 26 3.88 -23.51 -6.62
C ARG A 26 3.94 -22.04 -7.01
N THR A 27 3.65 -21.69 -8.26
CA THR A 27 3.65 -20.29 -8.71
C THR A 27 2.62 -19.47 -7.93
N ALA A 28 1.41 -20.02 -7.76
CA ALA A 28 0.35 -19.37 -7.01
C ALA A 28 0.70 -19.18 -5.53
N ALA A 29 1.38 -20.14 -4.90
CA ALA A 29 1.80 -20.05 -3.50
C ALA A 29 2.93 -19.02 -3.30
N LEU A 30 3.92 -18.99 -4.19
CA LEU A 30 5.03 -18.01 -4.10
C LEU A 30 4.53 -16.57 -4.27
N LEU A 31 3.69 -16.32 -5.27
CA LEU A 31 3.07 -14.99 -5.45
C LEU A 31 2.14 -14.65 -4.27
N GLY A 32 1.37 -15.63 -3.78
CA GLY A 32 0.51 -15.45 -2.62
C GLY A 32 1.28 -15.08 -1.35
N LEU A 33 2.46 -15.66 -1.14
CA LEU A 33 3.34 -15.31 -0.03
C LEU A 33 3.84 -13.87 -0.14
N GLY A 34 4.28 -13.46 -1.33
CA GLY A 34 4.68 -12.07 -1.59
C GLY A 34 3.55 -11.09 -1.28
N VAL A 35 2.34 -11.35 -1.79
CA VAL A 35 1.14 -10.53 -1.51
C VAL A 35 0.83 -10.50 -0.01
N ALA A 36 0.87 -11.64 0.69
CA ALA A 36 0.58 -11.68 2.12
C ALA A 36 1.59 -10.85 2.95
N ILE A 37 2.88 -10.92 2.59
CA ILE A 37 3.94 -10.14 3.25
C ILE A 37 3.72 -8.64 3.00
N THR A 38 3.48 -8.23 1.75
CA THR A 38 3.32 -6.80 1.43
C THR A 38 2.08 -6.22 2.10
N PHE A 39 0.93 -6.91 2.05
CA PHE A 39 -0.27 -6.48 2.77
C PHE A 39 -0.08 -6.46 4.28
N GLY A 40 0.67 -7.43 4.86
CA GLY A 40 0.98 -7.44 6.28
C GLY A 40 1.81 -6.22 6.72
N ILE A 41 2.84 -5.86 5.95
CA ILE A 41 3.65 -4.67 6.19
C ILE A 41 2.79 -3.39 6.10
N CYS A 42 1.99 -3.26 5.03
CA CYS A 42 1.09 -2.11 4.87
C CYS A 42 0.08 -2.04 6.03
N PHE A 43 -0.48 -3.17 6.45
CA PHE A 43 -1.43 -3.20 7.56
C PHE A 43 -0.81 -2.70 8.86
N VAL A 44 0.35 -3.24 9.26
CA VAL A 44 1.03 -2.83 10.50
C VAL A 44 1.40 -1.35 10.46
N THR A 45 2.02 -0.90 9.38
CA THR A 45 2.42 0.51 9.23
C THR A 45 1.22 1.46 9.14
N GLY A 46 0.10 1.02 8.57
CA GLY A 46 -1.16 1.76 8.51
C GLY A 46 -1.84 1.88 9.88
N VAL A 47 -1.84 0.80 10.69
CA VAL A 47 -2.32 0.84 12.07
C VAL A 47 -1.47 1.78 12.92
N LEU A 48 -0.14 1.74 12.77
CA LEU A 48 0.76 2.68 13.43
C LEU A 48 0.45 4.14 13.02
N SER A 49 0.20 4.39 11.73
CA SER A 49 -0.23 5.70 11.22
C SER A 49 -1.52 6.18 11.86
N HIS A 50 -2.51 5.29 11.97
CA HIS A 50 -3.80 5.59 12.58
C HIS A 50 -3.65 5.94 14.07
N VAL A 51 -2.86 5.16 14.82
CA VAL A 51 -2.59 5.40 16.25
C VAL A 51 -1.80 6.69 16.46
N ALA A 52 -0.86 7.04 15.58
CA ALA A 52 -0.13 8.30 15.68
C ALA A 52 -1.03 9.52 15.49
N GLN A 53 -2.05 9.41 14.61
CA GLN A 53 -3.00 10.49 14.33
C GLN A 53 -4.17 10.54 15.32
N ASN A 54 -4.55 9.39 15.87
CA ASN A 54 -5.67 9.23 16.80
C ASN A 54 -5.20 8.41 18.02
N PRO A 55 -4.25 8.93 18.82
CA PRO A 55 -3.72 8.19 19.95
C PRO A 55 -4.83 7.92 20.96
N PRO A 56 -4.99 6.68 21.45
CA PRO A 56 -5.88 6.43 22.56
C PRO A 56 -5.37 7.18 23.80
N SER A 57 -6.27 7.55 24.72
CA SER A 57 -5.96 8.42 25.86
C SER A 57 -4.81 7.93 26.77
N TRP A 58 -4.52 6.63 26.77
CA TRP A 58 -3.45 6.01 27.55
C TRP A 58 -2.10 5.95 26.82
N LEU A 59 -2.04 6.30 25.54
CA LEU A 59 -0.83 6.20 24.73
C LEU A 59 -0.40 7.56 24.20
N THR A 60 0.76 8.03 24.67
CA THR A 60 1.44 9.15 24.03
C THR A 60 2.33 8.64 22.92
N TRP A 61 2.07 9.06 21.67
CA TRP A 61 2.94 8.71 20.55
C TRP A 61 4.36 9.28 20.77
N PRO A 62 5.43 8.48 20.64
CA PRO A 62 6.76 8.93 20.96
C PRO A 62 7.27 9.96 19.94
N ALA A 63 7.80 11.09 20.43
CA ALA A 63 8.48 12.09 19.60
C ALA A 63 9.86 11.65 19.08
N ARG A 64 10.39 10.52 19.58
CA ARG A 64 11.68 9.96 19.22
C ARG A 64 11.61 8.46 18.93
N PRO A 65 12.41 7.95 17.97
CA PRO A 65 13.32 8.71 17.11
C PRO A 65 12.55 9.59 16.10
N VAL A 66 13.08 10.78 15.80
CA VAL A 66 12.40 11.79 14.97
C VAL A 66 12.02 11.29 13.57
N GLY A 67 12.73 10.27 13.07
CA GLY A 67 12.46 9.63 11.78
C GLY A 67 11.48 8.45 11.83
N LEU A 68 10.93 8.08 12.98
CA LEU A 68 10.06 6.90 13.11
C LEU A 68 8.87 6.96 12.14
N TYR A 69 8.18 8.10 12.12
CA TYR A 69 7.03 8.28 11.23
C TYR A 69 7.44 8.27 9.75
N ARG A 70 8.58 8.89 9.41
CA ARG A 70 9.17 8.84 8.07
C ARG A 70 9.36 7.41 7.59
N VAL A 71 9.99 6.57 8.42
CA VAL A 71 10.31 5.18 8.07
C VAL A 71 9.03 4.36 7.89
N THR A 72 8.08 4.47 8.83
CA THR A 72 6.84 3.69 8.76
C THR A 72 5.98 4.08 7.56
N GLN A 73 5.81 5.38 7.27
CA GLN A 73 5.00 5.83 6.13
C GLN A 73 5.70 5.59 4.79
N GLY A 74 7.01 5.79 4.72
CA GLY A 74 7.80 5.41 3.55
C GLY A 74 7.67 3.92 3.24
N LEU A 75 7.83 3.06 4.26
CA LEU A 75 7.67 1.61 4.12
C LEU A 75 6.25 1.23 3.67
N HIS A 76 5.22 1.88 4.22
CA HIS A 76 3.82 1.65 3.84
C HIS A 76 3.59 1.87 2.35
N VAL A 77 3.98 3.04 1.83
CA VAL A 77 3.69 3.43 0.45
C VAL A 77 4.58 2.66 -0.54
N ILE A 78 5.89 2.53 -0.27
CA ILE A 78 6.80 1.74 -1.10
C ILE A 78 6.30 0.29 -1.23
N THR A 79 5.87 -0.30 -0.11
CA THR A 79 5.36 -1.68 -0.10
C THR A 79 4.00 -1.79 -0.79
N GLY A 80 3.13 -0.79 -0.66
CA GLY A 80 1.85 -0.73 -1.37
C GLY A 80 2.04 -0.74 -2.89
N PHE A 81 2.96 0.06 -3.42
CA PHE A 81 3.28 0.04 -4.85
C PHE A 81 3.94 -1.29 -5.28
N ALA A 82 4.85 -1.85 -4.48
CA ALA A 82 5.45 -3.15 -4.74
C ALA A 82 4.41 -4.29 -4.76
N ALA A 83 3.28 -4.15 -4.05
CA ALA A 83 2.21 -5.14 -4.04
C ALA A 83 1.41 -5.20 -5.36
N ILE A 84 1.42 -4.14 -6.18
CA ILE A 84 0.61 -4.06 -7.40
C ILE A 84 0.98 -5.17 -8.39
N PRO A 85 2.25 -5.33 -8.85
CA PRO A 85 2.57 -6.37 -9.81
C PRO A 85 2.43 -7.77 -9.21
N LEU A 86 2.71 -7.94 -7.91
CA LEU A 86 2.50 -9.19 -7.19
C LEU A 86 1.04 -9.62 -7.20
N LEU A 87 0.11 -8.72 -6.87
CA LEU A 87 -1.33 -9.01 -6.85
C LEU A 87 -1.83 -9.29 -8.26
N LEU A 88 -1.46 -8.46 -9.25
CA LEU A 88 -1.87 -8.66 -10.64
C LEU A 88 -1.36 -10.00 -11.19
N ALA A 89 -0.10 -10.36 -10.92
CA ALA A 89 0.45 -11.65 -11.31
C ALA A 89 -0.26 -12.81 -10.59
N LYS A 90 -0.63 -12.64 -9.32
CA LYS A 90 -1.39 -13.64 -8.56
C LYS A 90 -2.77 -13.85 -9.15
N LEU A 91 -3.52 -12.77 -9.40
CA LEU A 91 -4.83 -12.80 -10.03
C LEU A 91 -4.76 -13.41 -11.42
N TRP A 92 -3.77 -13.02 -12.22
CA TRP A 92 -3.51 -13.63 -13.51
C TRP A 92 -3.25 -15.14 -13.37
N THR A 93 -2.44 -15.54 -12.39
CA THR A 93 -2.12 -16.95 -12.15
C THR A 93 -3.35 -17.78 -11.79
N VAL A 94 -4.33 -17.21 -11.08
CA VAL A 94 -5.48 -17.97 -10.57
C VAL A 94 -6.81 -17.71 -11.28
N TYR A 95 -6.90 -16.75 -12.22
CA TYR A 95 -8.17 -16.44 -12.90
C TYR A 95 -8.86 -17.64 -13.56
N PRO A 96 -8.19 -18.71 -14.05
CA PRO A 96 -8.88 -19.85 -14.65
C PRO A 96 -9.83 -20.52 -13.66
N LYS A 97 -9.58 -20.38 -12.35
CA LYS A 97 -10.48 -20.85 -11.29
C LYS A 97 -11.86 -20.17 -11.32
N LEU A 98 -11.98 -19.00 -11.96
CA LEU A 98 -13.27 -18.35 -12.20
C LEU A 98 -14.16 -19.17 -13.12
N PHE A 99 -13.55 -19.91 -14.07
CA PHE A 99 -14.21 -20.75 -15.06
C PHE A 99 -14.28 -22.23 -14.66
N GLU A 100 -14.12 -22.57 -13.38
CA GLU A 100 -14.30 -23.96 -12.95
C GLU A 100 -15.77 -24.40 -13.03
N TRP A 101 -15.99 -25.62 -13.56
CA TRP A 101 -17.30 -26.25 -13.64
C TRP A 101 -17.43 -27.43 -12.65
N PRO A 102 -18.62 -27.69 -12.08
CA PRO A 102 -19.77 -26.78 -12.03
C PRO A 102 -19.45 -25.52 -11.19
N PRO A 103 -20.10 -24.37 -11.46
CA PRO A 103 -19.77 -23.10 -10.81
C PRO A 103 -19.99 -23.15 -9.30
N LEU A 104 -21.00 -23.90 -8.85
CA LEU A 104 -21.30 -24.17 -7.46
C LEU A 104 -21.42 -25.69 -7.27
N ARG A 105 -20.66 -26.22 -6.29
CA ARG A 105 -20.64 -27.65 -5.94
C ARG A 105 -21.37 -27.94 -4.63
N SER A 106 -21.44 -26.96 -3.74
CA SER A 106 -22.06 -27.03 -2.41
C SER A 106 -22.15 -25.62 -1.80
N LEU A 107 -22.87 -25.48 -0.69
CA LEU A 107 -22.91 -24.24 0.10
C LEU A 107 -21.51 -23.83 0.61
N ALA A 108 -20.71 -24.80 1.06
CA ALA A 108 -19.33 -24.55 1.46
C ALA A 108 -18.47 -24.03 0.31
N HIS A 109 -18.67 -24.56 -0.91
CA HIS A 109 -18.00 -24.05 -2.11
C HIS A 109 -18.45 -22.62 -2.44
N ALA A 110 -19.75 -22.33 -2.33
CA ALA A 110 -20.30 -21.00 -2.54
C ALA A 110 -19.71 -19.98 -1.57
N ALA A 111 -19.68 -20.30 -0.27
CA ALA A 111 -19.07 -19.48 0.77
C ALA A 111 -17.58 -19.24 0.49
N GLY A 112 -16.84 -20.27 0.05
CA GLY A 112 -15.44 -20.13 -0.35
C GLY A 112 -15.24 -19.18 -1.54
N ARG A 113 -16.15 -19.18 -2.53
CA ARG A 113 -16.11 -18.24 -3.66
C ARG A 113 -16.47 -16.81 -3.23
N LEU A 114 -17.44 -16.64 -2.33
CA LEU A 114 -17.76 -15.33 -1.76
C LEU A 114 -16.60 -14.75 -0.97
N GLY A 115 -15.95 -15.55 -0.12
CA GLY A 115 -14.75 -15.13 0.60
C GLY A 115 -13.61 -14.71 -0.34
N LEU A 116 -13.46 -15.40 -1.48
CA LEU A 116 -12.50 -15.00 -2.51
C LEU A 116 -12.89 -13.67 -3.16
N LEU A 117 -14.19 -13.43 -3.42
CA LEU A 117 -14.66 -12.15 -3.96
C LEU A 117 -14.33 -10.99 -3.01
N ILE A 118 -14.57 -11.17 -1.71
CA ILE A 118 -14.23 -10.18 -0.67
C ILE A 118 -12.71 -9.94 -0.65
N LEU A 119 -11.90 -11.00 -0.67
CA LEU A 119 -10.44 -10.92 -0.70
C LEU A 119 -9.94 -10.11 -1.92
N VAL A 120 -10.45 -10.42 -3.12
CA VAL A 120 -10.04 -9.73 -4.35
C VAL A 120 -10.53 -8.28 -4.35
N GLY A 121 -11.80 -8.05 -3.99
CA GLY A 121 -12.39 -6.72 -3.94
C GLY A 121 -11.69 -5.80 -2.94
N ALA A 122 -11.47 -6.27 -1.72
CA ALA A 122 -10.77 -5.50 -0.69
C ALA A 122 -9.30 -5.25 -1.06
N GLY A 123 -8.61 -6.24 -1.66
CA GLY A 123 -7.23 -6.07 -2.11
C GLY A 123 -7.08 -5.04 -3.23
N LEU A 124 -7.96 -5.08 -4.23
CA LEU A 124 -7.99 -4.09 -5.30
C LEU A 124 -8.39 -2.70 -4.78
N PHE A 125 -9.37 -2.63 -3.87
CA PHE A 125 -9.78 -1.39 -3.24
C PHE A 125 -8.60 -0.72 -2.51
N GLN A 126 -7.84 -1.47 -1.71
CA GLN A 126 -6.66 -0.95 -1.01
C GLN A 126 -5.65 -0.34 -1.97
N LEU A 127 -5.26 -1.08 -3.02
CA LEU A 127 -4.24 -0.59 -3.95
C LEU A 127 -4.73 0.61 -4.77
N VAL A 128 -5.96 0.55 -5.29
CA VAL A 128 -6.52 1.64 -6.10
C VAL A 128 -6.69 2.90 -5.27
N THR A 129 -7.33 2.81 -4.10
CA THR A 129 -7.52 3.99 -3.23
C THR A 129 -6.20 4.55 -2.73
N GLY A 130 -5.21 3.70 -2.41
CA GLY A 130 -3.87 4.14 -2.03
C GLY A 130 -3.17 4.93 -3.15
N VAL A 131 -3.23 4.43 -4.38
CA VAL A 131 -2.68 5.12 -5.56
C VAL A 131 -3.38 6.47 -5.78
N LEU A 132 -4.71 6.49 -5.75
CA LEU A 132 -5.50 7.71 -5.92
C LEU A 132 -5.19 8.77 -4.85
N ASN A 133 -5.02 8.33 -3.60
CA ASN A 133 -4.65 9.22 -2.49
C ASN A 133 -3.25 9.83 -2.69
N VAL A 134 -2.25 9.03 -3.05
CA VAL A 134 -0.89 9.52 -3.33
C VAL A 134 -0.88 10.52 -4.50
N ALA A 135 -1.71 10.26 -5.52
CA ALA A 135 -1.92 11.14 -6.67
C ALA A 135 -2.84 12.35 -6.39
N ARG A 136 -3.43 12.45 -5.18
CA ARG A 136 -4.43 13.45 -4.78
C ARG A 136 -5.66 13.50 -5.69
N TRP A 137 -5.97 12.39 -6.35
CA TRP A 137 -7.13 12.30 -7.23
C TRP A 137 -8.34 11.83 -6.43
N TYR A 138 -8.98 12.76 -5.73
CA TYR A 138 -10.12 12.47 -4.85
C TYR A 138 -11.48 12.44 -5.56
N THR A 139 -11.59 13.03 -6.75
CA THR A 139 -12.83 13.02 -7.56
C THR A 139 -13.52 11.65 -7.70
N PRO A 140 -12.81 10.52 -7.95
CA PRO A 140 -13.42 9.19 -8.03
C PRO A 140 -13.76 8.56 -6.66
N MET A 141 -13.42 9.21 -5.54
CA MET A 141 -13.65 8.70 -4.18
C MET A 141 -14.75 9.55 -3.51
N PRO A 142 -16.03 9.16 -3.61
CA PRO A 142 -17.14 9.86 -2.95
C PRO A 142 -17.19 9.62 -1.43
N PHE A 143 -16.11 9.09 -0.86
CA PHE A 143 -15.99 8.69 0.53
C PHE A 143 -14.70 9.27 1.13
N PHE A 144 -14.64 9.36 2.45
CA PHE A 144 -13.44 9.81 3.13
C PHE A 144 -12.37 8.71 3.12
N PHE A 145 -11.28 8.98 2.39
CA PHE A 145 -10.24 8.01 2.10
C PHE A 145 -9.70 7.32 3.36
N THR A 146 -9.28 8.07 4.39
CA THR A 146 -8.60 7.49 5.56
C THR A 146 -9.48 6.50 6.32
N VAL A 147 -10.77 6.80 6.45
CA VAL A 147 -11.74 5.92 7.10
C VAL A 147 -11.99 4.66 6.26
N ALA A 148 -12.28 4.84 4.96
CA ALA A 148 -12.59 3.70 4.10
C ALA A 148 -11.39 2.76 3.90
N HIS A 149 -10.19 3.34 3.74
CA HIS A 149 -8.94 2.60 3.59
C HIS A 149 -8.58 1.86 4.88
N TYR A 150 -8.76 2.48 6.05
CA TYR A 150 -8.52 1.84 7.36
C TYR A 150 -9.43 0.63 7.59
N TRP A 151 -10.74 0.79 7.46
CA TRP A 151 -11.67 -0.31 7.73
C TRP A 151 -11.54 -1.45 6.72
N THR A 152 -11.33 -1.12 5.45
CA THR A 152 -11.07 -2.14 4.43
C THR A 152 -9.76 -2.88 4.70
N ALA A 153 -8.80 -2.29 5.42
CA ALA A 153 -7.53 -2.94 5.75
C ALA A 153 -7.75 -4.11 6.72
N TRP A 154 -8.66 -3.95 7.68
CA TRP A 154 -9.09 -5.03 8.57
C TRP A 154 -9.83 -6.14 7.81
N ILE A 155 -10.70 -5.77 6.86
CA ILE A 155 -11.43 -6.72 6.01
C ILE A 155 -10.46 -7.57 5.19
N ILE A 156 -9.49 -6.94 4.51
CA ILE A 156 -8.53 -7.69 3.68
C ILE A 156 -7.63 -8.59 4.52
N VAL A 157 -7.15 -8.15 5.69
CA VAL A 157 -6.32 -8.99 6.56
C VAL A 157 -7.10 -10.18 7.09
N GLY A 158 -8.35 -9.98 7.55
CA GLY A 158 -9.24 -11.08 7.94
C GLY A 158 -9.46 -12.07 6.79
N ALA A 159 -9.72 -11.56 5.59
CA ALA A 159 -9.90 -12.40 4.40
C ALA A 159 -8.62 -13.16 4.01
N ILE A 160 -7.43 -12.55 4.14
CA ILE A 160 -6.13 -13.21 3.92
C ILE A 160 -5.96 -14.37 4.92
N LEU A 161 -6.22 -14.14 6.21
CA LEU A 161 -6.08 -15.17 7.24
C LEU A 161 -7.02 -16.36 6.98
N ILE A 162 -8.30 -16.09 6.68
CA ILE A 162 -9.28 -17.12 6.31
C ILE A 162 -8.83 -17.87 5.03
N HIS A 163 -8.36 -17.14 4.02
CA HIS A 163 -7.88 -17.72 2.78
C HIS A 163 -6.68 -18.65 3.01
N VAL A 164 -5.67 -18.19 3.75
CA VAL A 164 -4.48 -18.98 4.10
C VAL A 164 -4.87 -20.23 4.89
N GLY A 165 -5.72 -20.09 5.91
CA GLY A 165 -6.23 -21.22 6.69
C GLY A 165 -6.93 -22.26 5.81
N SER A 166 -7.85 -21.82 4.95
CA SER A 166 -8.60 -22.71 4.05
C SER A 166 -7.76 -23.37 2.96
N LYS A 167 -6.58 -22.81 2.63
CA LYS A 167 -5.68 -23.29 1.57
C LYS A 167 -4.35 -23.82 2.08
N LEU A 168 -4.21 -24.04 3.39
CA LEU A 168 -2.93 -24.37 4.01
C LEU A 168 -2.27 -25.61 3.38
N SER A 169 -3.05 -26.67 3.10
CA SER A 169 -2.52 -27.89 2.47
C SER A 169 -2.00 -27.65 1.05
N VAL A 170 -2.71 -26.85 0.25
CA VAL A 170 -2.32 -26.44 -1.11
C VAL A 170 -1.05 -25.59 -1.06
N ILE A 171 -0.98 -24.64 -0.13
CA ILE A 171 0.16 -23.75 0.06
C ILE A 171 1.40 -24.57 0.45
N ARG A 172 1.26 -25.49 1.43
CA ARG A 172 2.36 -26.36 1.86
C ARG A 172 2.90 -27.22 0.72
N ARG A 173 2.02 -27.84 -0.08
CA ARG A 173 2.44 -28.61 -1.27
C ARG A 173 3.16 -27.74 -2.29
N GLY A 174 2.61 -26.56 -2.59
CA GLY A 174 3.22 -25.63 -3.55
C GLY A 174 4.62 -25.16 -3.13
N LEU A 175 4.85 -24.97 -1.82
CA LEU A 175 6.12 -24.49 -1.27
C LEU A 175 7.13 -25.60 -0.98
N ALA A 176 6.70 -26.86 -0.85
CA ALA A 176 7.59 -28.00 -0.64
C ALA A 176 8.69 -28.06 -1.72
N ARG A 177 9.94 -28.32 -1.31
CA ARG A 177 11.07 -28.53 -2.22
C ARG A 177 11.04 -29.99 -2.71
N GLY A 178 11.25 -30.24 -4.00
CA GLY A 178 11.43 -31.60 -4.53
C GLY A 178 10.39 -32.11 -5.55
N GLN A 179 9.36 -31.35 -5.90
CA GLN A 179 8.53 -31.73 -7.05
C GLN A 179 9.32 -31.53 -8.35
N GLN A 180 9.73 -32.63 -8.97
CA GLN A 180 10.29 -32.64 -10.32
C GLN A 180 9.30 -31.98 -11.27
N GLN A 181 9.79 -31.03 -12.05
CA GLN A 181 8.99 -30.35 -13.04
C GLN A 181 9.00 -31.13 -14.34
N PRO A 182 7.84 -31.29 -15.00
CA PRO A 182 7.86 -31.67 -16.40
C PRO A 182 8.68 -30.62 -17.16
N ALA A 183 9.64 -31.07 -17.96
CA ALA A 183 10.48 -30.21 -18.79
C ALA A 183 9.58 -29.28 -19.60
N VAL A 184 9.85 -27.98 -19.55
CA VAL A 184 9.21 -27.05 -20.47
C VAL A 184 9.81 -27.34 -21.83
N ASP A 185 8.99 -27.83 -22.76
CA ASP A 185 9.40 -28.01 -24.15
C ASP A 185 9.84 -26.64 -24.71
N PRO A 186 11.15 -26.43 -24.97
CA PRO A 186 11.68 -25.16 -25.46
C PRO A 186 11.05 -24.76 -26.81
N ALA A 187 10.55 -25.75 -27.57
CA ALA A 187 9.95 -25.55 -28.88
C ALA A 187 8.63 -24.74 -28.84
N ARG A 188 8.00 -24.55 -27.67
CA ARG A 188 6.73 -23.80 -27.53
C ARG A 188 6.89 -22.32 -27.17
N GLY A 189 8.12 -21.77 -27.10
CA GLY A 189 8.36 -20.32 -27.07
C GLY A 189 7.79 -19.52 -25.88
N GLY A 190 7.62 -20.13 -24.69
CA GLY A 190 7.01 -19.49 -23.52
C GLY A 190 7.96 -19.13 -22.37
N LEU A 191 7.58 -18.17 -21.53
CA LEU A 191 8.31 -17.82 -20.29
C LEU A 191 8.37 -19.02 -19.32
N THR A 192 9.55 -19.30 -18.80
CA THR A 192 9.71 -20.25 -17.68
C THR A 192 9.13 -19.67 -16.39
N ARG A 193 8.80 -20.52 -15.41
CA ARG A 193 8.34 -20.04 -14.08
C ARG A 193 9.36 -19.11 -13.44
N ARG A 194 10.65 -19.46 -13.52
CA ARG A 194 11.73 -18.61 -13.00
C ARG A 194 11.72 -17.26 -13.70
N GLY A 195 11.67 -17.26 -15.04
CA GLY A 195 11.55 -16.02 -15.82
C GLY A 195 10.37 -15.18 -15.40
N PHE A 196 9.17 -15.76 -15.32
CA PHE A 196 7.96 -15.07 -14.89
C PHE A 196 8.07 -14.46 -13.48
N LEU A 197 8.52 -15.25 -12.49
CA LEU A 197 8.68 -14.75 -11.12
C LEU A 197 9.78 -13.68 -11.02
N THR A 198 10.89 -13.83 -11.76
CA THR A 198 11.93 -12.82 -11.84
C THR A 198 11.40 -11.53 -12.46
N THR A 199 10.59 -11.60 -13.52
CA THR A 199 9.95 -10.42 -14.12
C THR A 199 9.03 -9.72 -13.11
N VAL A 200 8.16 -10.46 -12.42
CA VAL A 200 7.26 -9.88 -11.41
C VAL A 200 8.04 -9.23 -10.28
N ALA A 201 9.09 -9.89 -9.78
CA ALA A 201 9.94 -9.36 -8.74
C ALA A 201 10.70 -8.10 -9.20
N ALA A 202 11.23 -8.11 -10.43
CA ALA A 202 11.91 -6.95 -11.01
C ALA A 202 10.96 -5.76 -11.19
N THR A 203 9.75 -5.98 -11.74
CA THR A 203 8.75 -4.91 -11.88
C THR A 203 8.33 -4.34 -10.52
N SER A 204 8.12 -5.21 -9.52
CA SER A 204 7.81 -4.77 -8.15
C SER A 204 8.96 -3.97 -7.54
N GLY A 205 10.20 -4.39 -7.77
CA GLY A 205 11.41 -3.70 -7.32
C GLY A 205 11.63 -2.35 -8.00
N VAL A 206 11.33 -2.23 -9.30
CA VAL A 206 11.35 -0.95 -10.02
C VAL A 206 10.32 0.01 -9.45
N LEU A 207 9.07 -0.44 -9.25
CA LEU A 207 8.06 0.41 -8.60
C LEU A 207 8.51 0.83 -7.19
N ALA A 208 8.97 -0.12 -6.37
CA ALA A 208 9.49 0.19 -5.04
C ALA A 208 10.62 1.23 -5.07
N LEU A 209 11.60 1.07 -5.97
CA LEU A 209 12.74 1.98 -6.09
C LEU A 209 12.31 3.38 -6.54
N THR A 210 11.43 3.46 -7.54
CA THR A 210 10.92 4.75 -8.03
C THR A 210 10.10 5.47 -6.96
N THR A 211 9.30 4.74 -6.19
CA THR A 211 8.56 5.29 -5.04
C THR A 211 9.50 5.69 -3.90
N ALA A 212 10.55 4.91 -3.63
CA ALA A 212 11.52 5.20 -2.57
C ALA A 212 12.32 6.48 -2.82
N GLY A 213 12.57 6.83 -4.10
CA GLY A 213 13.26 8.05 -4.50
C GLY A 213 12.63 9.34 -3.95
N GLN A 214 11.33 9.34 -3.66
CA GLN A 214 10.63 10.51 -3.09
C GLN A 214 10.76 10.63 -1.56
N THR A 215 11.38 9.66 -0.91
CA THR A 215 11.41 9.54 0.57
C THR A 215 12.81 9.36 1.12
N VAL A 216 13.67 8.62 0.43
CA VAL A 216 15.02 8.26 0.90
C VAL A 216 16.04 9.25 0.34
N PRO A 217 16.78 9.98 1.21
CA PRO A 217 17.86 10.84 0.77
C PRO A 217 18.88 10.08 -0.09
N GLY A 218 19.28 10.65 -1.22
CA GLY A 218 20.23 10.03 -2.16
C GLY A 218 19.62 9.12 -3.23
N LEU A 219 18.33 8.79 -3.15
CA LEU A 219 17.61 8.04 -4.19
C LEU A 219 16.75 8.93 -5.11
N SER A 220 16.80 10.26 -4.95
CA SER A 220 15.96 11.21 -5.71
C SER A 220 16.09 11.07 -7.23
N ARG A 221 17.27 10.73 -7.75
CA ARG A 221 17.50 10.47 -9.19
C ARG A 221 16.65 9.34 -9.77
N PHE A 222 16.11 8.46 -8.92
CA PHE A 222 15.25 7.34 -9.34
C PHE A 222 13.76 7.65 -9.21
N ALA A 223 13.39 8.84 -8.71
CA ALA A 223 12.03 9.28 -8.46
C ALA A 223 11.23 9.61 -9.74
N VAL A 224 11.46 8.90 -10.84
CA VAL A 224 10.87 9.16 -12.17
C VAL A 224 9.34 9.07 -12.17
N LEU A 225 8.78 8.21 -11.30
CA LEU A 225 7.33 8.03 -11.13
C LEU A 225 6.81 8.70 -9.85
N ALA A 226 7.65 9.47 -9.15
CA ALA A 226 7.21 10.16 -7.96
C ALA A 226 6.21 11.25 -8.33
N GLN A 227 5.15 11.34 -7.54
CA GLN A 227 4.13 12.38 -7.71
C GLN A 227 4.64 13.76 -7.28
N ARG A 228 5.79 13.81 -6.60
CA ARG A 228 6.39 15.02 -6.03
C ARG A 228 7.91 14.93 -6.10
N ASP A 229 8.54 16.04 -6.42
CA ASP A 229 9.96 16.23 -6.19
C ASP A 229 10.16 16.87 -4.80
N PRO A 230 10.81 16.16 -3.85
CA PRO A 230 10.99 16.66 -2.49
C PRO A 230 11.93 17.89 -2.39
N GLY A 231 12.65 18.25 -3.46
CA GLY A 231 13.52 19.43 -3.52
C GLY A 231 12.91 20.64 -4.22
N VAL A 232 11.72 20.52 -4.81
CA VAL A 232 11.10 21.59 -5.62
C VAL A 232 9.94 22.23 -4.88
N GLY A 233 10.03 23.54 -4.69
CA GLY A 233 8.99 24.40 -4.14
C GLY A 233 9.57 25.56 -3.33
N SER A 234 8.72 26.33 -2.66
CA SER A 234 9.17 27.45 -1.82
C SER A 234 10.12 26.94 -0.74
N GLN A 235 11.28 27.59 -0.59
CA GLN A 235 12.34 27.16 0.34
C GLN A 235 12.91 25.76 0.05
N GLY A 236 12.74 25.24 -1.17
CA GLY A 236 13.21 23.91 -1.54
C GLY A 236 12.37 22.77 -0.97
N LEU A 237 11.11 23.04 -0.61
CA LEU A 237 10.18 22.06 -0.03
C LEU A 237 8.90 21.96 -0.89
N PRO A 238 8.36 20.75 -1.07
CA PRO A 238 7.15 20.56 -1.85
C PRO A 238 5.93 21.13 -1.12
N VAL A 239 5.11 21.89 -1.85
CA VAL A 239 3.87 22.49 -1.33
C VAL A 239 2.68 21.86 -2.03
N ASN A 240 1.76 21.31 -1.24
CA ASN A 240 0.54 20.69 -1.78
C ASN A 240 -0.51 21.73 -2.17
N LYS A 241 -0.70 22.78 -1.36
CA LYS A 241 -1.72 23.81 -1.54
C LYS A 241 -1.15 25.15 -1.04
N SER A 242 -1.31 26.22 -1.82
CA SER A 242 -0.87 27.57 -1.41
C SER A 242 -1.82 28.16 -0.36
N ALA A 243 -1.34 29.15 0.40
CA ALA A 243 -2.18 29.90 1.34
C ALA A 243 -3.41 30.52 0.65
N VAL A 244 -3.22 31.09 -0.54
CA VAL A 244 -4.28 31.59 -1.44
C VAL A 244 -5.32 30.51 -1.71
N SER A 245 -4.88 29.32 -2.18
CA SER A 245 -5.79 28.21 -2.52
C SER A 245 -6.46 27.58 -1.29
N ALA A 246 -5.90 27.78 -0.10
CA ALA A 246 -6.50 27.39 1.16
C ALA A 246 -7.46 28.47 1.72
N GLY A 247 -7.43 29.70 1.19
CA GLY A 247 -8.25 30.81 1.68
C GLY A 247 -7.86 31.26 3.09
N VAL A 248 -6.58 31.16 3.45
CA VAL A 248 -6.10 31.44 4.82
C VAL A 248 -5.23 32.69 4.93
N GLU A 249 -5.08 33.47 3.86
CA GLU A 249 -4.15 34.62 3.83
C GLU A 249 -4.43 35.64 4.93
N ASP A 250 -5.71 36.03 5.08
CA ASP A 250 -6.12 36.99 6.11
C ASP A 250 -5.89 36.42 7.52
N SER A 251 -6.38 35.20 7.77
CA SER A 251 -6.23 34.54 9.07
C SER A 251 -4.77 34.29 9.47
N ALA A 252 -3.88 34.06 8.50
CA ALA A 252 -2.47 33.79 8.75
C ALA A 252 -1.69 35.03 9.20
N THR A 253 -2.24 36.23 8.99
CA THR A 253 -1.62 37.52 9.36
C THR A 253 -2.41 38.29 10.42
N ASP A 254 -3.48 37.69 10.95
CA ASP A 254 -4.36 38.32 11.92
C ASP A 254 -3.60 38.69 13.22
N PRO A 255 -3.55 39.97 13.63
CA PRO A 255 -2.89 40.40 14.85
C PRO A 255 -3.56 39.85 16.13
N THR A 256 -4.79 39.37 16.01
CA THR A 256 -5.53 38.71 17.09
C THR A 256 -5.11 37.25 17.28
N TYR A 257 -4.22 36.70 16.45
CA TYR A 257 -3.67 35.34 16.65
C TYR A 257 -3.10 35.17 18.06
N ARG A 258 -3.44 34.03 18.67
CA ARG A 258 -2.97 33.61 20.00
C ARG A 258 -2.55 32.15 19.96
N LEU A 259 -1.34 31.87 20.43
CA LEU A 259 -0.90 30.51 20.71
C LEU A 259 -1.34 30.14 22.12
N VAL A 260 -2.27 29.20 22.23
CA VAL A 260 -2.71 28.63 23.50
C VAL A 260 -1.85 27.40 23.79
N LEU A 261 -1.13 27.43 24.91
CA LEU A 261 -0.35 26.30 25.41
C LEU A 261 -1.18 25.55 26.44
N GLU A 262 -1.68 24.38 26.05
CA GLU A 262 -2.38 23.46 26.94
C GLU A 262 -1.37 22.61 27.72
N GLY A 263 -1.57 22.44 29.02
CA GLY A 263 -0.68 21.66 29.87
C GLY A 263 -0.84 21.97 31.36
N PRO A 264 0.08 21.51 32.23
CA PRO A 264 0.01 21.74 33.67
C PRO A 264 0.03 23.23 34.06
N ARG A 265 0.56 24.09 33.19
CA ARG A 265 0.56 25.55 33.33
C ARG A 265 0.06 26.17 32.05
N PRO A 266 -1.28 26.31 31.89
CA PRO A 266 -1.86 26.91 30.71
C PRO A 266 -1.37 28.34 30.53
N SER A 267 -1.05 28.73 29.30
CA SER A 267 -0.71 30.12 28.99
C SER A 267 -1.09 30.48 27.55
N GLU A 268 -1.18 31.78 27.30
CA GLU A 268 -1.55 32.33 26.01
C GLU A 268 -0.50 33.35 25.58
N LEU A 269 -0.01 33.22 24.34
CA LEU A 269 1.02 34.09 23.78
C LEU A 269 0.53 34.76 22.50
N SER A 270 0.64 36.08 22.44
CA SER A 270 0.43 36.85 21.23
C SER A 270 1.58 36.66 20.23
N LEU A 271 1.30 36.95 18.94
CA LEU A 271 2.33 36.92 17.90
C LEU A 271 3.52 37.85 18.20
N ALA A 272 3.27 39.00 18.84
CA ALA A 272 4.32 39.94 19.25
C ALA A 272 5.23 39.35 20.34
N GLN A 273 4.64 38.70 21.35
CA GLN A 273 5.41 38.01 22.39
C GLN A 273 6.25 36.88 21.79
N LEU A 274 5.68 36.05 20.90
CA LEU A 274 6.43 34.99 20.22
C LEU A 274 7.63 35.54 19.43
N ARG A 275 7.46 36.64 18.70
CA ARG A 275 8.54 37.27 17.93
C ARG A 275 9.65 37.88 18.80
N SER A 276 9.35 38.20 20.06
CA SER A 276 10.35 38.71 21.02
C SER A 276 11.20 37.60 21.68
N MET A 277 10.78 36.33 21.55
CA MET A 277 11.50 35.19 22.12
C MET A 277 12.72 34.81 21.28
N SER A 278 13.73 34.20 21.92
CA SER A 278 14.92 33.72 21.22
C SER A 278 14.58 32.57 20.26
N GLY A 279 14.97 32.72 18.99
CA GLY A 279 14.83 31.68 17.99
C GLY A 279 15.81 30.53 18.22
N THR A 280 15.37 29.31 17.93
CA THR A 280 16.20 28.11 17.87
C THR A 280 16.12 27.51 16.47
N THR A 281 17.28 27.19 15.90
CA THR A 281 17.37 26.50 14.61
C THR A 281 17.55 25.00 14.80
N VAL A 282 16.76 24.21 14.09
CA VAL A 282 16.80 22.74 14.10
C VAL A 282 16.61 22.20 12.68
N SER A 283 17.16 21.02 12.41
CA SER A 283 16.84 20.26 11.21
C SER A 283 15.86 19.15 11.57
N LEU A 284 14.67 19.17 10.97
CA LEU A 284 13.60 18.23 11.28
C LEU A 284 13.03 17.58 10.02
N PRO A 285 12.54 16.33 10.14
CA PRO A 285 11.73 15.73 9.10
C PRO A 285 10.38 16.42 8.94
N ILE A 286 10.01 16.72 7.70
CA ILE A 286 8.62 16.81 7.28
C ILE A 286 8.22 15.43 6.77
N THR A 287 7.18 14.85 7.33
CA THR A 287 6.73 13.49 7.03
C THR A 287 5.23 13.48 6.84
N CYS A 288 4.78 12.98 5.70
CA CYS A 288 3.38 12.96 5.34
C CYS A 288 2.84 11.54 5.27
N VAL A 289 1.52 11.41 5.48
CA VAL A 289 0.79 10.12 5.44
C VAL A 289 0.85 9.48 4.05
N GLU A 290 1.02 10.27 2.99
CA GLU A 290 1.20 9.81 1.63
C GLU A 290 2.62 9.29 1.34
N GLY A 291 3.44 9.11 2.37
CA GLY A 291 4.73 8.43 2.32
C GLY A 291 5.91 9.30 1.88
N TRP A 292 5.68 10.49 1.33
CA TRP A 292 6.76 11.42 0.99
C TRP A 292 7.31 12.11 2.23
N SER A 293 8.59 12.48 2.17
CA SER A 293 9.24 13.22 3.25
C SER A 293 10.34 14.12 2.74
N ALA A 294 10.56 15.23 3.44
CA ALA A 294 11.68 16.13 3.20
C ALA A 294 12.40 16.38 4.53
N SER A 295 13.68 16.75 4.46
CA SER A 295 14.40 17.31 5.61
C SER A 295 14.45 18.82 5.44
N ALA A 296 14.08 19.54 6.47
CA ALA A 296 13.98 20.99 6.44
C ALA A 296 14.73 21.60 7.62
N THR A 297 15.42 22.72 7.38
CA THR A 297 16.01 23.53 8.44
C THR A 297 15.01 24.60 8.84
N TRP A 298 14.57 24.56 10.09
CA TRP A 298 13.57 25.45 10.65
C TRP A 298 14.19 26.29 11.76
N THR A 299 13.93 27.60 11.72
CA THR A 299 14.19 28.51 12.84
C THR A 299 12.86 28.92 13.41
N GLY A 300 12.64 28.65 14.69
CA GLY A 300 11.39 28.94 15.37
C GLY A 300 11.57 29.08 16.88
N ILE A 301 10.47 29.35 17.58
CA ILE A 301 10.47 29.48 19.04
C ILE A 301 10.33 28.08 19.67
N ARG A 302 11.10 27.82 20.72
CA ARG A 302 10.97 26.62 21.54
C ARG A 302 10.26 27.00 22.84
N VAL A 303 8.96 26.69 22.89
CA VAL A 303 8.05 26.88 24.04
C VAL A 303 7.88 25.58 24.81
#